data_AF-A0A6A4UTP9-F1
#
_entry.id   AF-A0A6A4UTP9-F1
#
_cell.length_a   1.000
_cell.length_b   1.000
_cell.length_c   1.000
_cell.angle_alpha   90.00
_cell.angle_beta   90.00
_cell.angle_gamma   90.00
#
_symmetry.space_group_name_H-M   'P 1'
#
loop_
_entity.id
_entity.type
_entity.pdbx_description
1 polymer ?
#
loop_
_entity_poly.entity_id
_entity_poly.type
_entity_poly.pdbx_seq_one_letter_code
_entity_poly.pdbx_strand_id
1 'polypeptide(L)'
;MDKLEFKASFAVDEAGTITGIASPFGTADRGGDIARKGAFAGAKPPLPMLFNHDQGTPIGVWDSLTETAAGLEVKGRLLVEDVARAAEVRALILAGGLSGLSIGYIATKKAARAGGGRELLAMDLFEISIVAVPMHPGAKITGVKAIGAGKDAMTLEEMQAELAKLEAKHAGAIADAVAAAVAPYVQRLDKLEVKSNRPGTGDPSDEPSLEHKAFQAYLQRGPMAGEAELKALTLASDPNGGYLAPPEMSTEILRDIVEMSPIRSLASVRGTNSPSVVYPTRKPMGNAIWDDEQDTETETTTTNIFGQLEVSTKGMSTYVDISNMLLQDAPQAETEVRECLTEDFAKKETTAFATGNGIAQPEGFLTNTSVATFANGGAVLSADKLISFLYSITPTYRNAGAWVMNGTTLGLVRQLKDTTNNYLWQPSLQAGQPETLLGRPIVEVIDMPDVAAAATPIIYGDFSGYRILDRLAMSILVDPYSQATFKRTRFHAGRRVGGKVIMPAKFKKLLMS
;
A
#
# COMPACT_ATOMS: atom_id res chain seq x y z
N MET A 1 -21.06 -27.64 42.95
CA MET A 1 -19.76 -27.10 43.41
C MET A 1 -19.09 -26.49 42.20
N ASP A 2 -19.38 -25.22 41.95
CA ASP A 2 -18.82 -24.48 40.83
C ASP A 2 -17.35 -24.19 41.10
N LYS A 3 -16.48 -24.73 40.23
CA LYS A 3 -15.06 -24.40 40.23
C LYS A 3 -14.91 -23.02 39.58
N LEU A 4 -14.65 -22.01 40.41
CA LEU A 4 -14.15 -20.70 39.97
C LEU A 4 -12.76 -20.89 39.33
N GLU A 5 -12.72 -20.90 38.00
CA GLU A 5 -11.47 -20.83 37.24
C GLU A 5 -10.98 -19.37 37.22
N PHE A 6 -9.92 -19.09 37.98
CA PHE A 6 -9.18 -17.84 37.87
C PHE A 6 -8.39 -17.85 36.55
N LYS A 7 -8.89 -17.13 35.53
CA LYS A 7 -8.08 -16.77 34.35
C LYS A 7 -6.96 -15.83 34.80
N ALA A 8 -5.78 -16.38 35.07
CA ALA A 8 -4.57 -15.58 35.20
C ALA A 8 -4.19 -15.04 33.82
N SER A 9 -4.56 -13.79 33.53
CA SER A 9 -4.04 -13.06 32.37
C SER A 9 -2.57 -12.70 32.63
N PHE A 10 -1.66 -13.29 31.86
CA PHE A 10 -0.27 -12.89 31.81
C PHE A 10 -0.20 -11.58 31.02
N ALA A 11 -0.10 -10.42 31.68
CA ALA A 11 -0.26 -9.12 31.04
C ALA A 11 1.06 -8.38 30.83
N VAL A 12 1.83 -8.61 29.75
CA VAL A 12 2.99 -7.75 29.40
C VAL A 12 2.51 -6.30 29.28
N ASP A 13 3.17 -5.37 29.99
CA ASP A 13 2.81 -3.95 29.97
C ASP A 13 3.03 -3.38 28.56
N GLU A 14 2.49 -2.19 28.30
CA GLU A 14 2.69 -1.48 27.03
C GLU A 14 4.19 -1.21 26.75
N ALA A 15 5.02 -1.18 27.80
CA ALA A 15 6.46 -0.94 27.75
C ALA A 15 7.33 -2.20 27.52
N GLY A 16 6.75 -3.40 27.41
CA GLY A 16 7.49 -4.63 27.10
C GLY A 16 8.25 -5.27 28.28
N THR A 17 7.96 -4.91 29.53
CA THR A 17 8.64 -5.43 30.73
C THR A 17 8.22 -6.87 31.04
N ILE A 18 9.20 -7.73 31.34
CA ILE A 18 9.00 -9.14 31.71
C ILE A 18 9.73 -9.44 33.02
N THR A 19 9.06 -10.21 33.90
CA THR A 19 9.72 -10.85 35.04
C THR A 19 9.43 -12.35 35.09
N GLY A 20 10.38 -13.14 35.59
CA GLY A 20 10.21 -14.59 35.68
C GLY A 20 11.27 -15.24 36.55
N ILE A 21 11.12 -16.55 36.74
CA ILE A 21 12.13 -17.41 37.35
C ILE A 21 12.80 -18.19 36.22
N ALA A 22 14.06 -17.87 35.93
CA ALA A 22 14.82 -18.49 34.84
C ALA A 22 15.37 -19.87 35.22
N SER A 23 15.69 -20.09 36.50
CA SER A 23 16.15 -21.39 37.00
C SER A 23 15.73 -21.56 38.47
N PRO A 24 14.69 -22.34 38.75
CA PRO A 24 14.27 -22.61 40.12
C PRO A 24 15.26 -23.53 40.84
N PHE A 25 15.36 -23.39 42.16
CA PHE A 25 16.19 -24.24 43.00
C PHE A 25 15.39 -25.40 43.61
N GLY A 26 16.08 -26.50 43.92
CA GLY A 26 15.54 -27.60 44.73
C GLY A 26 14.86 -28.74 43.95
N THR A 27 14.57 -28.56 42.66
CA THR A 27 14.06 -29.62 41.77
C THR A 27 14.99 -29.86 40.59
N ALA A 28 15.00 -31.08 40.07
CA ALA A 28 15.77 -31.42 38.88
C ALA A 28 15.07 -30.93 37.61
N ASP A 29 15.83 -30.44 36.66
CA ASP A 29 15.36 -30.21 35.30
C ASP A 29 15.12 -31.55 34.56
N ARG A 30 14.65 -31.48 33.32
CA ARG A 30 14.40 -32.68 32.50
C ARG A 30 15.68 -33.44 32.13
N GLY A 31 16.85 -32.82 32.23
CA GLY A 31 18.16 -33.47 32.09
C GLY A 31 18.66 -34.14 33.38
N GLY A 32 17.95 -33.92 34.50
CA GLY A 32 18.31 -34.42 35.83
C GLY A 32 19.21 -33.47 36.63
N ASP A 33 19.55 -32.29 36.09
CA ASP A 33 20.47 -31.34 36.72
C ASP A 33 19.72 -30.45 37.73
N ILE A 34 20.37 -30.12 38.84
CA ILE A 34 19.84 -29.24 39.89
C ILE A 34 20.79 -28.06 40.08
N ALA A 35 20.31 -26.84 39.84
CA ALA A 35 21.03 -25.62 40.18
C ALA A 35 20.99 -25.38 41.70
N ARG A 36 22.13 -24.99 42.28
CA ARG A 36 22.23 -24.60 43.69
C ARG A 36 22.38 -23.09 43.83
N LYS A 37 21.92 -22.55 44.96
CA LYS A 37 22.18 -21.16 45.33
C LYS A 37 23.68 -20.89 45.34
N GLY A 38 24.10 -19.77 44.74
CA GLY A 38 25.48 -19.40 44.49
C GLY A 38 25.99 -19.81 43.10
N ALA A 39 25.27 -20.67 42.36
CA ALA A 39 25.73 -21.12 41.06
C ALA A 39 25.75 -20.01 40.00
N PHE A 40 24.92 -18.97 40.14
CA PHE A 40 24.84 -17.82 39.23
C PHE A 40 25.63 -16.60 39.71
N ALA A 41 26.48 -16.73 40.75
CA ALA A 41 27.22 -15.61 41.32
C ALA A 41 28.12 -14.86 40.31
N GLY A 42 28.53 -15.53 39.21
CA GLY A 42 29.31 -14.93 38.13
C GLY A 42 28.48 -14.20 37.06
N ALA A 43 27.15 -14.35 37.04
CA ALA A 43 26.28 -13.75 36.03
C ALA A 43 26.15 -12.24 36.27
N LYS A 44 26.30 -11.45 35.19
CA LYS A 44 26.20 -9.98 35.25
C LYS A 44 25.22 -9.48 34.18
N PRO A 45 24.24 -8.63 34.53
CA PRO A 45 23.43 -7.95 33.53
C PRO A 45 24.25 -6.83 32.86
N PRO A 46 23.90 -6.40 31.64
CA PRO A 46 22.79 -6.92 30.83
C PRO A 46 23.11 -8.29 30.20
N LEU A 47 22.14 -9.21 30.21
CA LEU A 47 22.21 -10.47 29.46
C LEU A 47 21.26 -10.45 28.25
N PRO A 48 21.64 -11.09 27.13
CA PRO A 48 20.77 -11.17 25.96
C PRO A 48 19.51 -12.00 26.27
N MET A 49 18.35 -11.46 25.86
CA MET A 49 17.09 -12.20 25.85
C MET A 49 16.90 -12.75 24.44
N LEU A 50 16.97 -14.07 24.29
CA LEU A 50 16.84 -14.75 23.00
C LEU A 50 15.46 -15.41 22.86
N PHE A 51 15.12 -15.80 21.63
CA PHE A 51 13.99 -16.68 21.35
C PHE A 51 14.49 -18.08 20.97
N ASN A 52 14.02 -19.12 21.65
CA ASN A 52 14.36 -20.53 21.35
C ASN A 52 15.87 -20.83 21.24
N HIS A 53 16.71 -20.21 22.07
CA HIS A 53 18.18 -20.39 22.09
C HIS A 53 18.91 -20.01 20.78
N ASP A 54 18.24 -19.32 19.87
CA ASP A 54 18.84 -18.88 18.62
C ASP A 54 19.66 -17.59 18.85
N GLN A 55 20.98 -17.70 18.71
CA GLN A 55 21.92 -16.59 18.83
C GLN A 55 21.70 -15.51 17.75
N GLY A 56 21.06 -15.85 16.62
CA GLY A 56 20.67 -14.91 15.58
C GLY A 56 19.42 -14.10 15.92
N THR A 57 18.72 -14.43 17.01
CA THR A 57 17.39 -13.88 17.33
C THR A 57 17.33 -13.26 18.74
N PRO A 58 18.09 -12.18 19.02
CA PRO A 58 17.92 -11.39 20.24
C PRO A 58 16.64 -10.54 20.15
N ILE A 59 15.80 -10.66 21.17
CA ILE A 59 14.47 -10.01 21.25
C ILE A 59 14.36 -9.00 22.38
N GLY A 60 15.40 -8.87 23.21
CA GLY A 60 15.39 -7.98 24.36
C GLY A 60 16.64 -8.11 25.21
N VAL A 61 16.56 -7.53 26.40
CA VAL A 61 17.66 -7.51 27.37
C VAL A 61 17.13 -7.83 28.76
N TRP A 62 17.88 -8.64 29.50
CA TRP A 62 17.68 -8.86 30.93
C TRP A 62 18.49 -7.85 31.74
N ASP A 63 17.80 -6.92 32.40
CA ASP A 63 18.40 -5.82 33.14
C ASP A 63 18.77 -6.21 34.59
N SER A 64 18.12 -7.22 35.16
CA SER A 64 18.34 -7.67 36.55
C SER A 64 18.33 -9.18 36.65
N LEU A 65 19.27 -9.71 37.44
CA LEU A 65 19.45 -11.13 37.76
C LEU A 65 19.66 -11.23 39.28
N THR A 66 18.74 -11.90 39.98
CA THR A 66 18.76 -11.98 41.44
C THR A 66 18.52 -13.42 41.89
N GLU A 67 19.46 -13.99 42.63
CA GLU A 67 19.23 -15.29 43.28
C GLU A 67 18.35 -15.10 44.54
N THR A 68 17.14 -15.66 44.51
CA THR A 68 16.23 -15.71 45.65
C THR A 68 16.21 -17.11 46.26
N ALA A 69 15.39 -17.33 47.29
CA ALA A 69 15.19 -18.66 47.85
C ALA A 69 14.52 -19.62 46.85
N ALA A 70 13.75 -19.09 45.90
CA ALA A 70 13.01 -19.87 44.91
C ALA A 70 13.86 -20.24 43.68
N GLY A 71 14.87 -19.45 43.35
CA GLY A 71 15.68 -19.63 42.13
C GLY A 71 16.35 -18.35 41.66
N LEU A 72 16.82 -18.35 40.41
CA LEU A 72 17.25 -17.15 39.70
C LEU A 72 16.02 -16.39 39.18
N GLU A 73 15.69 -15.28 39.83
CA GLU A 73 14.69 -14.32 39.37
C GLU A 73 15.30 -13.31 38.42
N VAL A 74 14.57 -13.01 37.35
CA VAL A 74 15.03 -12.14 36.28
C VAL A 74 14.00 -11.09 35.94
N LYS A 75 14.47 -9.89 35.61
CA LYS A 75 13.66 -8.79 35.09
C LYS A 75 14.35 -8.19 33.87
N GLY A 76 13.59 -7.98 32.81
CA GLY A 76 14.09 -7.45 31.56
C GLY A 76 12.99 -6.78 30.74
N ARG A 77 13.34 -6.39 29.53
CA ARG A 77 12.44 -5.75 28.57
C ARG A 77 12.60 -6.32 27.18
N LEU A 78 11.47 -6.57 26.53
CA LEU A 78 11.40 -6.83 25.10
C LEU A 78 11.53 -5.50 24.34
N LEU A 79 12.30 -5.48 23.26
CA LEU A 79 12.44 -4.31 22.40
C LEU A 79 11.31 -4.31 21.35
N VAL A 80 10.07 -4.16 21.82
CA VAL A 80 8.84 -4.39 21.04
C VAL A 80 8.70 -3.41 19.86
N GLU A 81 9.17 -2.18 20.03
CA GLU A 81 9.09 -1.12 19.01
C GLU A 81 10.24 -1.21 17.98
N ASP A 82 11.41 -1.72 18.40
CA ASP A 82 12.63 -1.73 17.58
C ASP A 82 12.89 -3.09 16.90
N VAL A 83 12.40 -4.19 17.48
CA VAL A 83 12.67 -5.56 17.03
C VAL A 83 11.36 -6.28 16.74
N ALA A 84 11.08 -6.51 15.45
CA ALA A 84 9.83 -7.16 15.01
C ALA A 84 9.58 -8.51 15.70
N ARG A 85 10.63 -9.34 15.86
CA ARG A 85 10.51 -10.61 16.58
C ARG A 85 10.13 -10.44 18.04
N ALA A 86 10.53 -9.34 18.70
CA ALA A 86 10.14 -9.07 20.07
C ALA A 86 8.64 -8.78 20.19
N ALA A 87 8.03 -8.12 19.18
CA ALA A 87 6.59 -7.92 19.11
C ALA A 87 5.81 -9.23 18.92
N GLU A 88 6.28 -10.11 18.05
CA GLU A 88 5.71 -11.45 17.87
C GLU A 88 5.80 -12.28 19.15
N VAL A 89 6.97 -12.30 19.79
CA VAL A 89 7.18 -13.03 21.05
C VAL A 89 6.31 -12.46 22.16
N ARG A 90 6.15 -11.12 22.26
CA ARG A 90 5.20 -10.50 23.19
C ARG A 90 3.78 -11.00 22.96
N ALA A 91 3.32 -11.02 21.71
CA ALA A 91 1.98 -11.49 21.37
C ALA A 91 1.78 -12.96 21.79
N LEU A 92 2.77 -13.82 21.55
CA LEU A 92 2.73 -15.23 21.95
C LEU A 92 2.76 -15.42 23.47
N ILE A 93 3.47 -14.57 24.21
CA ILE A 93 3.45 -14.57 25.68
C ILE A 93 2.07 -14.16 26.20
N LEU A 94 1.48 -13.09 25.66
CA LEU A 94 0.14 -12.62 26.02
C LEU A 94 -0.94 -13.66 25.72
N ALA A 95 -0.80 -14.39 24.61
CA ALA A 95 -1.69 -15.49 24.24
C ALA A 95 -1.45 -16.77 25.09
N GLY A 96 -0.42 -16.81 25.93
CA GLY A 96 -0.05 -17.97 26.75
C GLY A 96 0.67 -19.09 25.97
N GLY A 97 1.01 -18.87 24.70
CA GLY A 97 1.75 -19.82 23.87
C GLY A 97 3.24 -19.91 24.22
N LEU A 98 3.80 -18.85 24.83
CA LEU A 98 5.15 -18.81 25.37
C LEU A 98 5.11 -18.39 26.83
N SER A 99 5.45 -19.30 27.74
CA SER A 99 5.49 -19.01 29.18
C SER A 99 6.76 -19.50 29.87
N GLY A 100 7.61 -20.25 29.16
CA GLY A 100 8.82 -20.85 29.69
C GLY A 100 10.03 -19.93 29.58
N LEU A 101 10.94 -20.07 30.54
CA LEU A 101 12.29 -19.53 30.46
C LEU A 101 13.29 -20.67 30.47
N SER A 102 14.35 -20.56 29.68
CA SER A 102 15.44 -21.53 29.68
C SER A 102 16.78 -20.82 29.57
N ILE A 103 17.81 -21.43 30.15
CA ILE A 103 19.13 -20.83 30.30
C ILE A 103 20.17 -21.56 29.45
N GLY A 104 21.04 -20.80 28.81
CA GLY A 104 22.22 -21.29 28.12
C GLY A 104 23.46 -21.02 28.96
N TYR A 105 24.16 -22.08 29.37
CA TYR A 105 25.27 -21.97 30.32
C TYR A 105 26.36 -23.03 30.07
N ILE A 106 27.55 -22.78 30.62
CA ILE A 106 28.60 -23.78 30.80
C ILE A 106 28.84 -23.99 32.29
N ALA A 107 28.72 -25.23 32.75
CA ALA A 107 28.98 -25.58 34.14
C ALA A 107 30.49 -25.57 34.44
N THR A 108 30.95 -24.63 35.28
CA THR A 108 32.36 -24.50 35.69
C THR A 108 32.68 -25.32 36.94
N LYS A 109 31.68 -25.54 37.81
CA LYS A 109 31.79 -26.47 38.95
C LYS A 109 30.51 -27.27 39.12
N LYS A 110 30.64 -28.60 39.16
CA LYS A 110 29.52 -29.54 39.26
C LYS A 110 29.88 -30.79 40.08
N ALA A 111 28.87 -31.43 40.66
CA ALA A 111 29.00 -32.71 41.35
C ALA A 111 28.00 -33.72 40.75
N ALA A 112 28.36 -35.01 40.73
CA ALA A 112 27.44 -36.06 40.29
C ALA A 112 26.36 -36.31 41.35
N ARG A 113 25.12 -36.58 40.93
CA ARG A 113 24.01 -36.86 41.83
C ARG A 113 23.68 -38.35 41.87
N ALA A 114 23.38 -38.88 43.06
CA ALA A 114 22.80 -40.21 43.20
C ALA A 114 21.38 -40.22 42.60
N GLY A 115 21.13 -41.07 41.60
CA GLY A 115 19.87 -41.10 40.84
C GLY A 115 19.91 -40.40 39.48
N GLY A 116 21.11 -40.02 38.99
CA GLY A 116 21.30 -39.42 37.67
C GLY A 116 21.23 -37.88 37.68
N GLY A 117 21.96 -37.27 36.74
CA GLY A 117 22.14 -35.82 36.63
C GLY A 117 23.27 -35.25 37.49
N ARG A 118 23.38 -33.91 37.53
CA ARG A 118 24.46 -33.15 38.18
C ARG A 118 23.90 -32.08 39.10
N GLU A 119 24.57 -31.85 40.22
CA GLU A 119 24.40 -30.62 40.98
C GLU A 119 25.32 -29.54 40.40
N LEU A 120 24.74 -28.42 39.97
CA LEU A 120 25.46 -27.28 39.43
C LEU A 120 25.80 -26.33 40.58
N LEU A 121 27.09 -26.21 40.89
CA LEU A 121 27.62 -25.42 42.01
C LEU A 121 28.15 -24.05 41.56
N ALA A 122 28.63 -23.96 40.30
CA ALA A 122 28.99 -22.73 39.63
C ALA A 122 28.84 -22.89 38.12
N MET A 123 28.38 -21.84 37.42
CA MET A 123 28.25 -21.82 35.98
C MET A 123 28.47 -20.43 35.40
N ASP A 124 28.91 -20.39 34.14
CA ASP A 124 28.94 -19.20 33.33
C ASP A 124 27.65 -19.13 32.52
N LEU A 125 26.81 -18.14 32.84
CA LEU A 125 25.51 -17.92 32.20
C LEU A 125 25.68 -17.00 30.98
N PHE A 126 25.35 -17.50 29.80
CA PHE A 126 25.50 -16.76 28.53
C PHE A 126 24.22 -16.08 28.08
N GLU A 127 23.08 -16.74 28.25
CA GLU A 127 21.80 -16.25 27.76
C GLU A 127 20.63 -16.79 28.56
N ILE A 128 19.51 -16.08 28.49
CA ILE A 128 18.23 -16.55 28.98
C ILE A 128 17.19 -16.35 27.87
N SER A 129 16.64 -17.47 27.40
CA SER A 129 15.73 -17.54 26.27
C SER A 129 14.28 -17.65 26.73
N ILE A 130 13.39 -17.02 25.96
CA ILE A 130 11.95 -17.27 26.03
C ILE A 130 11.65 -18.49 25.14
N VAL A 131 11.00 -19.50 25.73
CA VAL A 131 10.74 -20.79 25.09
C VAL A 131 9.33 -21.29 25.36
N ALA A 132 8.79 -22.08 24.44
CA ALA A 132 7.49 -22.73 24.63
C ALA A 132 7.57 -23.83 25.72
N VAL A 133 8.68 -24.56 25.73
CA VAL A 133 8.89 -25.73 26.60
C VAL A 133 10.25 -25.62 27.26
N PRO A 134 10.33 -25.18 28.52
CA PRO A 134 11.60 -25.02 29.22
C PRO A 134 12.19 -26.38 29.63
N MET A 135 13.53 -26.45 29.67
CA MET A 135 14.24 -27.61 30.21
C MET A 135 13.87 -27.88 31.67
N HIS A 136 13.71 -26.82 32.47
CA HIS A 136 13.20 -26.93 33.83
C HIS A 136 11.70 -26.58 33.86
N PRO A 137 10.78 -27.50 34.23
CA PRO A 137 9.33 -27.22 34.22
C PRO A 137 8.87 -26.05 35.09
N GLY A 138 9.60 -25.77 36.17
CA GLY A 138 9.35 -24.62 37.05
C GLY A 138 9.95 -23.28 36.57
N ALA A 139 10.71 -23.25 35.47
CA ALA A 139 11.28 -22.01 34.92
C ALA A 139 10.25 -21.33 34.01
N LYS A 140 9.68 -20.22 34.48
CA LYS A 140 8.52 -19.59 33.85
C LYS A 140 8.48 -18.09 34.07
N ILE A 141 7.75 -17.41 33.20
CA ILE A 141 7.34 -16.02 33.35
C ILE A 141 6.27 -15.96 34.45
N THR A 142 6.45 -15.14 35.48
CA THR A 142 5.65 -15.20 36.73
C THR A 142 4.69 -14.04 36.94
N GLY A 143 4.91 -12.89 36.31
CA GLY A 143 3.97 -11.79 36.44
C GLY A 143 4.55 -10.48 35.94
N VAL A 144 3.69 -9.68 35.33
CA VAL A 144 4.00 -8.34 34.87
C VAL A 144 3.31 -7.38 35.82
N LYS A 145 4.10 -6.51 36.43
CA LYS A 145 3.60 -5.66 37.51
C LYS A 145 3.05 -4.38 36.89
N ALA A 146 1.74 -4.32 36.70
CA ALA A 146 1.04 -3.04 36.54
C ALA A 146 1.29 -2.19 37.79
N ILE A 147 1.64 -0.93 37.60
CA ILE A 147 1.70 0.06 38.66
C ILE A 147 0.25 0.35 39.08
N GLY A 148 -0.07 0.06 40.36
CA GLY A 148 -1.29 0.53 41.03
C GLY A 148 -2.41 -0.51 41.15
N ALA A 149 -2.36 -1.37 42.17
CA ALA A 149 -3.49 -2.16 42.62
C ALA A 149 -3.85 -1.77 44.06
N GLY A 150 -4.93 -1.00 44.22
CA GLY A 150 -5.72 -0.89 45.44
C GLY A 150 -7.08 -1.50 45.15
N LYS A 151 -7.42 -2.55 45.90
CA LYS A 151 -8.71 -3.26 45.85
C LYS A 151 -9.83 -2.32 46.29
N ASP A 152 -10.89 -2.23 45.51
CA ASP A 152 -12.29 -2.42 45.91
C ASP A 152 -13.16 -2.31 44.64
N ALA A 153 -14.14 -3.20 44.50
CA ALA A 153 -15.00 -3.23 43.33
C ALA A 153 -15.90 -1.98 43.34
N MET A 154 -15.59 -1.00 42.48
CA MET A 154 -16.41 0.19 42.30
C MET A 154 -17.77 -0.18 41.68
N THR A 155 -18.83 0.31 42.31
CA THR A 155 -20.21 0.24 41.83
C THR A 155 -20.40 1.08 40.56
N LEU A 156 -21.46 0.82 39.79
CA LEU A 156 -21.74 1.52 38.53
C LEU A 156 -21.88 3.05 38.72
N GLU A 157 -22.35 3.49 39.89
CA GLU A 157 -22.45 4.90 40.28
C GLU A 157 -21.06 5.52 40.56
N GLU A 158 -20.15 4.75 41.15
CA GLU A 158 -18.76 5.16 41.37
C GLU A 158 -17.96 5.18 40.05
N MET A 159 -18.28 4.29 39.12
CA MET A 159 -17.71 4.26 37.77
C MET A 159 -18.20 5.45 36.93
N GLN A 160 -19.46 5.87 37.09
CA GLN A 160 -20.00 7.10 36.51
C GLN A 160 -19.41 8.35 37.16
N ALA A 161 -19.16 8.34 38.47
CA ALA A 161 -18.48 9.44 39.17
C ALA A 161 -17.00 9.55 38.78
N GLU A 162 -16.30 8.43 38.57
CA GLU A 162 -14.94 8.43 38.02
C GLU A 162 -14.92 8.83 36.55
N LEU A 163 -15.90 8.42 35.74
CA LEU A 163 -16.03 8.88 34.35
C LEU A 163 -16.27 10.40 34.30
N ALA A 164 -17.12 10.95 35.17
CA ALA A 164 -17.35 12.38 35.28
C ALA A 164 -16.10 13.15 35.76
N LYS A 165 -15.30 12.57 36.66
CA LYS A 165 -13.99 13.14 37.05
C LYS A 165 -12.96 13.02 35.93
N LEU A 166 -12.98 11.93 35.15
CA LEU A 166 -12.11 11.74 34.00
C LEU A 166 -12.48 12.73 32.89
N GLU A 167 -13.77 12.93 32.61
CA GLU A 167 -14.29 13.93 31.69
C GLU A 167 -13.93 15.35 32.15
N ALA A 168 -14.03 15.66 33.44
CA ALA A 168 -13.58 16.94 33.99
C ALA A 168 -12.05 17.15 33.86
N LYS A 169 -11.27 16.07 33.99
CA LYS A 169 -9.79 16.09 33.88
C LYS A 169 -9.31 16.11 32.41
N HIS A 170 -10.07 15.50 31.50
CA HIS A 170 -9.77 15.42 30.07
C HIS A 170 -10.35 16.61 29.29
N ALA A 171 -11.42 17.25 29.77
CA ALA A 171 -11.94 18.49 29.20
C ALA A 171 -10.89 19.61 29.25
N GLY A 172 -10.11 19.70 30.34
CA GLY A 172 -8.97 20.61 30.45
C GLY A 172 -7.80 20.21 29.56
N ALA A 173 -7.38 18.95 29.58
CA ALA A 173 -6.21 18.49 28.81
C ALA A 173 -6.41 18.55 27.29
N ILE A 174 -7.63 18.28 26.80
CA ILE A 174 -7.97 18.43 25.37
C ILE A 174 -8.08 19.91 25.02
N ALA A 175 -8.68 20.75 25.88
CA ALA A 175 -8.71 22.20 25.66
C ALA A 175 -7.31 22.81 25.66
N ASP A 176 -6.41 22.37 26.53
CA ASP A 176 -5.02 22.84 26.60
C ASP A 176 -4.17 22.32 25.44
N ALA A 177 -4.37 21.07 25.00
CA ALA A 177 -3.69 20.51 23.82
C ALA A 177 -4.19 21.13 22.51
N VAL A 178 -5.50 21.35 22.39
CA VAL A 178 -6.10 22.07 21.26
C VAL A 178 -5.70 23.54 21.30
N ALA A 179 -5.67 24.20 22.46
CA ALA A 179 -5.18 25.56 22.59
C ALA A 179 -3.68 25.66 22.23
N ALA A 180 -2.86 24.69 22.62
CA ALA A 180 -1.44 24.64 22.25
C ALA A 180 -1.24 24.39 20.74
N ALA A 181 -2.05 23.52 20.13
CA ALA A 181 -2.00 23.23 18.69
C ALA A 181 -2.58 24.38 17.84
N VAL A 182 -3.58 25.11 18.35
CA VAL A 182 -4.27 26.22 17.67
C VAL A 182 -3.57 27.56 17.92
N ALA A 183 -2.85 27.73 19.02
CA ALA A 183 -2.06 28.92 19.34
C ALA A 183 -1.14 29.41 18.20
N PRO A 184 -0.35 28.58 17.50
CA PRO A 184 0.47 29.05 16.38
C PRO A 184 -0.37 29.54 15.19
N TYR A 185 -1.57 28.99 14.98
CA TYR A 185 -2.47 29.41 13.90
C TYR A 185 -3.19 30.71 14.25
N VAL A 186 -3.66 30.87 15.48
CA VAL A 186 -4.24 32.13 15.98
C VAL A 186 -3.19 33.23 15.98
N GLN A 187 -1.96 32.96 16.42
CA GLN A 187 -0.86 33.93 16.32
C GLN A 187 -0.50 34.30 14.88
N ARG A 188 -0.66 33.38 13.91
CA ARG A 188 -0.50 33.71 12.47
C ARG A 188 -1.68 34.53 11.96
N LEU A 189 -2.90 34.23 12.40
CA LEU A 189 -4.10 34.99 12.03
C LEU A 189 -4.05 36.41 12.60
N ASP A 190 -3.70 36.57 13.87
CA ASP A 190 -3.50 37.87 14.53
C ASP A 190 -2.38 38.66 13.84
N LYS A 191 -1.27 38.00 13.46
CA LYS A 191 -0.21 38.66 12.68
C LYS A 191 -0.68 39.08 11.29
N LEU A 192 -1.56 38.31 10.64
CA LEU A 192 -2.13 38.64 9.34
C LEU A 192 -3.18 39.74 9.44
N GLU A 193 -4.02 39.74 10.48
CA GLU A 193 -4.99 40.80 10.77
C GLU A 193 -4.28 42.10 11.17
N VAL A 194 -3.24 42.05 12.01
CA VAL A 194 -2.38 43.20 12.35
C VAL A 194 -1.61 43.70 11.11
N LYS A 195 -1.24 42.81 10.18
CA LYS A 195 -0.63 43.17 8.89
C LYS A 195 -1.64 43.77 7.91
N SER A 196 -2.92 43.37 8.01
CA SER A 196 -4.02 43.92 7.20
C SER A 196 -4.59 45.23 7.76
N ASN A 197 -4.52 45.45 9.08
CA ASN A 197 -5.07 46.63 9.76
C ASN A 197 -4.04 47.72 10.08
N ARG A 198 -2.78 47.60 9.66
CA ARG A 198 -1.79 48.68 9.83
C ARG A 198 -1.94 49.71 8.70
N PRO A 199 -2.38 50.95 8.99
CA PRO A 199 -2.33 52.02 8.02
C PRO A 199 -0.88 52.50 7.91
N GLY A 200 -0.22 52.14 6.82
CA GLY A 200 1.01 52.76 6.33
C GLY A 200 2.23 52.70 7.24
N THR A 201 3.06 51.68 7.06
CA THR A 201 4.55 51.72 7.11
C THR A 201 5.09 50.29 7.03
N GLY A 202 5.61 49.90 5.87
CA GLY A 202 6.23 48.60 5.61
C GLY A 202 7.75 48.66 5.80
N ASP A 203 8.33 47.54 6.23
CA ASP A 203 9.77 47.27 6.27
C ASP A 203 9.99 45.79 5.86
N PRO A 204 11.14 45.36 5.30
CA PRO A 204 11.26 45.09 3.87
C PRO A 204 11.97 43.74 3.66
N SER A 205 11.21 42.66 3.48
CA SER A 205 11.84 41.38 3.13
C SER A 205 11.10 40.63 2.03
N ASP A 206 10.17 41.30 1.34
CA ASP A 206 9.49 40.77 0.15
C ASP A 206 8.78 41.88 -0.65
N GLU A 207 9.35 43.09 -0.68
CA GLU A 207 8.96 44.12 -1.66
C GLU A 207 10.01 44.17 -2.79
N PRO A 208 9.58 44.32 -4.05
CA PRO A 208 10.50 44.50 -5.16
C PRO A 208 11.34 45.77 -4.90
N SER A 209 12.63 45.73 -5.26
CA SER A 209 13.60 46.78 -4.90
C SER A 209 13.08 48.19 -5.20
N LEU A 210 13.56 49.20 -4.48
CA LEU A 210 13.18 50.61 -4.67
C LEU A 210 13.30 51.04 -6.16
N GLU A 211 14.17 50.36 -6.90
CA GLU A 211 14.38 50.46 -8.34
C GLU A 211 13.23 49.89 -9.18
N HIS A 212 12.61 48.76 -8.78
CA HIS A 212 11.42 48.21 -9.44
C HIS A 212 10.22 49.14 -9.33
N LYS A 213 10.06 49.81 -8.18
CA LYS A 213 8.99 50.78 -7.97
C LYS A 213 9.20 52.04 -8.82
N ALA A 214 10.45 52.50 -8.92
CA ALA A 214 10.83 53.62 -9.79
C ALA A 214 10.70 53.26 -11.29
N PHE A 215 11.05 52.03 -11.69
CA PHE A 215 10.91 51.55 -13.07
C PHE A 215 9.45 51.34 -13.46
N GLN A 216 8.61 50.83 -12.55
CA GLN A 216 7.17 50.72 -12.75
C GLN A 216 6.49 52.09 -12.86
N ALA A 217 6.92 53.07 -12.06
CA ALA A 217 6.45 54.46 -12.16
C ALA A 217 6.84 55.10 -13.51
N TYR A 218 8.05 54.84 -14.00
CA TYR A 218 8.52 55.29 -15.31
C TYR A 218 7.75 54.64 -16.47
N LEU A 219 7.47 53.33 -16.40
CA LEU A 219 6.67 52.63 -17.43
C LEU A 219 5.21 53.12 -17.48
N GLN A 220 4.64 53.54 -16.35
CA GLN A 220 3.25 54.00 -16.30
C GLN A 220 3.08 55.49 -16.63
N ARG A 221 4.08 56.34 -16.38
CA ARG A 221 3.96 57.81 -16.49
C ARG A 221 4.99 58.48 -17.40
N GLY A 222 5.96 57.73 -17.91
CA GLY A 222 7.05 58.27 -18.73
C GLY A 222 7.89 59.31 -17.99
N PRO A 223 8.51 60.29 -18.69
CA PRO A 223 9.43 61.28 -18.10
C PRO A 223 8.76 62.32 -17.17
N MET A 224 7.49 62.14 -16.82
CA MET A 224 6.73 62.99 -15.88
C MET A 224 6.68 62.38 -14.46
N ALA A 225 7.40 61.29 -14.20
CA ALA A 225 7.61 60.76 -12.85
C ALA A 225 8.41 61.75 -11.99
N GLY A 226 8.12 61.85 -10.70
CA GLY A 226 8.63 62.91 -9.82
C GLY A 226 10.16 62.95 -9.75
N GLU A 227 10.71 64.15 -9.55
CA GLU A 227 12.16 64.44 -9.60
C GLU A 227 13.01 63.57 -8.64
N ALA A 228 12.41 63.05 -7.57
CA ALA A 228 13.05 62.13 -6.63
C ALA A 228 13.17 60.68 -7.15
N GLU A 229 12.22 60.22 -7.97
CA GLU A 229 12.21 58.87 -8.57
C GLU A 229 13.20 58.80 -9.75
N LEU A 230 13.33 59.89 -10.52
CA LEU A 230 14.36 60.05 -11.54
C LEU A 230 15.77 60.13 -10.94
N LYS A 231 15.93 60.76 -9.77
CA LYS A 231 17.22 60.83 -9.06
C LYS A 231 17.69 59.46 -8.57
N ALA A 232 16.78 58.62 -8.07
CA ALA A 232 17.07 57.24 -7.69
C ALA A 232 17.46 56.39 -8.90
N LEU A 233 16.89 56.65 -10.08
CA LEU A 233 17.26 56.01 -11.33
C LEU A 233 18.67 56.39 -11.81
N THR A 234 19.13 57.62 -11.53
CA THR A 234 20.48 58.10 -11.89
C THR A 234 21.59 57.79 -10.88
N LEU A 235 21.27 57.52 -9.60
CA LEU A 235 22.29 57.36 -8.56
C LEU A 235 22.89 55.93 -8.47
N ALA A 236 22.35 54.96 -9.19
CA ALA A 236 22.87 53.59 -9.29
C ALA A 236 23.86 53.40 -10.47
N SER A 237 24.55 54.47 -10.86
CA SER A 237 25.55 54.44 -11.93
C SER A 237 26.88 53.88 -11.41
N ASP A 238 27.07 52.56 -11.53
CA ASP A 238 28.41 51.96 -11.54
C ASP A 238 28.94 51.98 -13.00
N PRO A 239 30.13 52.56 -13.30
CA PRO A 239 30.54 52.82 -14.68
C PRO A 239 30.94 51.62 -15.55
N ASN A 240 30.87 50.35 -15.10
CA ASN A 240 31.58 49.26 -15.81
C ASN A 240 30.89 47.88 -15.94
N GLY A 241 29.56 47.75 -15.78
CA GLY A 241 28.91 46.44 -15.95
C GLY A 241 27.49 46.55 -16.50
N GLY A 242 27.33 46.35 -17.81
CA GLY A 242 26.06 46.49 -18.52
C GLY A 242 24.96 45.53 -18.04
N TYR A 243 23.74 46.06 -17.95
CA TYR A 243 22.48 45.36 -17.66
C TYR A 243 21.99 44.57 -18.87
N LEU A 244 22.30 43.28 -19.00
CA LEU A 244 21.59 42.40 -19.94
C LEU A 244 21.65 40.94 -19.49
N ALA A 245 20.77 40.53 -18.59
CA ALA A 245 20.34 39.14 -18.57
C ALA A 245 18.86 39.12 -18.17
N PRO A 246 17.93 38.87 -19.12
CA PRO A 246 16.58 38.48 -18.77
C PRO A 246 16.64 37.23 -17.87
N PRO A 247 15.74 37.06 -16.88
CA PRO A 247 15.56 35.76 -16.25
C PRO A 247 15.22 34.75 -17.34
N GLU A 248 16.05 33.72 -17.48
CA GLU A 248 15.89 32.67 -18.48
C GLU A 248 14.54 31.96 -18.22
N MET A 249 13.54 32.23 -19.08
CA MET A 249 12.31 31.43 -19.07
C MET A 249 12.70 30.01 -19.46
N SER A 250 12.46 29.05 -18.55
CA SER A 250 12.67 27.64 -18.85
C SER A 250 11.87 27.26 -20.08
N THR A 251 12.53 26.59 -21.03
CA THR A 251 11.88 26.02 -22.22
C THR A 251 11.18 24.69 -21.90
N GLU A 252 11.25 24.21 -20.65
CA GLU A 252 10.63 22.96 -20.23
C GLU A 252 9.15 23.14 -19.89
N ILE A 253 8.31 22.34 -20.54
CA ILE A 253 6.89 22.21 -20.21
C ILE A 253 6.77 21.08 -19.18
N LEU A 254 6.22 21.38 -18.01
CA LEU A 254 5.95 20.37 -16.99
C LEU A 254 4.81 19.47 -17.46
N ARG A 255 5.03 18.16 -17.42
CA ARG A 255 4.08 17.13 -17.84
C ARG A 255 3.67 16.27 -16.68
N ASP A 256 2.40 15.88 -16.65
CA ASP A 256 1.94 14.80 -15.79
C ASP A 256 2.37 13.46 -16.42
N ILE A 257 2.87 12.52 -15.60
CA ILE A 257 3.16 11.17 -16.07
C ILE A 257 1.83 10.46 -16.32
N VAL A 258 1.40 10.39 -17.57
CA VAL A 258 0.20 9.65 -17.97
C VAL A 258 0.62 8.26 -18.45
N GLU A 259 0.11 7.22 -17.79
CA GLU A 259 0.42 5.84 -18.15
C GLU A 259 -0.24 5.47 -19.48
N MET A 260 0.58 5.04 -20.45
CA MET A 260 0.08 4.52 -21.73
C MET A 260 -0.58 3.15 -21.54
N SER A 261 -1.68 2.93 -22.26
CA SER A 261 -2.57 1.75 -22.17
C SER A 261 -1.86 0.43 -21.83
N PRO A 262 -1.86 0.00 -20.56
CA PRO A 262 -1.14 -1.20 -20.13
C PRO A 262 -1.77 -2.48 -20.68
N ILE A 263 -3.07 -2.45 -21.03
CA ILE A 263 -3.82 -3.57 -21.61
C ILE A 263 -3.23 -4.03 -22.94
N ARG A 264 -2.63 -3.13 -23.73
CA ARG A 264 -2.04 -3.47 -25.04
C ARG A 264 -0.85 -4.41 -24.93
N SER A 265 -0.13 -4.39 -23.80
CA SER A 265 1.00 -5.28 -23.54
C SER A 265 0.56 -6.72 -23.28
N LEU A 266 -0.65 -6.90 -22.74
CA LEU A 266 -1.22 -8.20 -22.39
C LEU A 266 -2.10 -8.79 -23.50
N ALA A 267 -2.79 -7.93 -24.24
CA ALA A 267 -3.76 -8.33 -25.24
C ALA A 267 -3.11 -8.69 -26.59
N SER A 268 -3.82 -9.48 -27.40
CA SER A 268 -3.39 -9.79 -28.76
C SER A 268 -3.67 -8.61 -29.68
N VAL A 269 -2.63 -7.94 -30.19
CA VAL A 269 -2.73 -6.82 -31.12
C VAL A 269 -2.53 -7.29 -32.57
N ARG A 270 -3.38 -6.82 -33.49
CA ARG A 270 -3.26 -7.12 -34.93
C ARG A 270 -3.65 -5.91 -35.79
N GLY A 271 -2.86 -5.63 -36.82
CA GLY A 271 -3.21 -4.67 -37.86
C GLY A 271 -4.27 -5.19 -38.85
N THR A 272 -5.19 -4.33 -39.30
CA THR A 272 -6.21 -4.65 -40.32
C THR A 272 -6.54 -3.44 -41.19
N ASN A 273 -6.76 -3.63 -42.49
CA ASN A 273 -7.26 -2.54 -43.35
C ASN A 273 -8.79 -2.52 -43.47
N SER A 274 -9.45 -3.63 -43.12
CA SER A 274 -10.89 -3.82 -43.20
C SER A 274 -11.62 -3.18 -42.01
N PRO A 275 -12.87 -2.70 -42.19
CA PRO A 275 -13.67 -2.14 -41.10
C PRO A 275 -13.99 -3.15 -39.99
N SER A 276 -14.03 -4.44 -40.31
CA SER A 276 -14.18 -5.52 -39.34
C SER A 276 -13.38 -6.76 -39.75
N VAL A 277 -13.12 -7.63 -38.77
CA VAL A 277 -12.52 -8.94 -38.97
C VAL A 277 -13.39 -9.99 -38.32
N VAL A 278 -13.71 -11.03 -39.08
CA VAL A 278 -14.51 -12.16 -38.66
C VAL A 278 -13.61 -13.31 -38.22
N TYR A 279 -13.92 -13.89 -37.07
CA TYR A 279 -13.27 -15.08 -36.54
C TYR A 279 -14.27 -16.24 -36.47
N PRO A 280 -13.98 -17.39 -37.10
CA PRO A 280 -14.78 -18.59 -36.90
C PRO A 280 -14.55 -19.12 -35.48
N THR A 281 -15.62 -19.45 -34.77
CA THR A 281 -15.57 -20.05 -33.45
C THR A 281 -16.07 -21.49 -33.51
N ARG A 282 -15.53 -22.37 -32.66
CA ARG A 282 -15.99 -23.75 -32.56
C ARG A 282 -16.80 -23.91 -31.27
N LYS A 283 -17.98 -24.52 -31.35
CA LYS A 283 -18.75 -24.96 -30.18
C LYS A 283 -18.26 -26.34 -29.71
N PRO A 284 -18.43 -26.70 -28.42
CA PRO A 284 -18.07 -28.04 -27.92
C PRO A 284 -18.71 -29.12 -28.79
N MET A 285 -17.94 -30.16 -29.14
CA MET A 285 -18.34 -31.21 -30.06
C MET A 285 -18.39 -32.54 -29.33
N GLY A 286 -19.51 -33.25 -29.44
CA GLY A 286 -19.66 -34.63 -28.99
C GLY A 286 -19.63 -34.79 -27.46
N ASN A 287 -20.34 -35.80 -26.97
CA ASN A 287 -20.14 -36.34 -25.63
C ASN A 287 -19.67 -37.78 -25.85
N ALA A 288 -18.39 -38.06 -25.60
CA ALA A 288 -17.88 -39.42 -25.70
C ALA A 288 -18.49 -40.23 -24.54
N ILE A 289 -19.32 -41.20 -24.89
CA ILE A 289 -19.93 -42.13 -23.93
C ILE A 289 -19.10 -43.42 -24.04
N TRP A 290 -18.75 -44.01 -22.91
CA TRP A 290 -18.17 -45.35 -22.88
C TRP A 290 -19.25 -46.35 -23.27
N ASP A 291 -19.04 -47.08 -24.36
CA ASP A 291 -19.88 -48.18 -24.80
C ASP A 291 -19.19 -49.53 -24.52
N ASP A 292 -20.00 -50.59 -24.48
CA ASP A 292 -19.55 -51.98 -24.42
C ASP A 292 -19.80 -52.64 -25.79
N GLU A 293 -19.17 -53.78 -26.08
CA GLU A 293 -19.10 -54.40 -27.43
C GLU A 293 -20.49 -54.74 -28.03
N GLN A 294 -21.55 -54.84 -27.20
CA GLN A 294 -22.92 -55.12 -27.63
C GLN A 294 -23.86 -53.91 -27.72
N ASP A 295 -23.43 -52.71 -27.31
CA ASP A 295 -24.30 -51.54 -27.35
C ASP A 295 -24.35 -50.90 -28.74
N THR A 296 -25.54 -50.44 -29.14
CA THR A 296 -25.70 -49.72 -30.41
C THR A 296 -25.24 -48.28 -30.25
N GLU A 297 -24.19 -47.89 -30.97
CA GLU A 297 -23.69 -46.52 -30.98
C GLU A 297 -24.81 -45.51 -31.28
N THR A 298 -25.08 -44.62 -30.33
CA THR A 298 -26.08 -43.55 -30.51
C THR A 298 -25.41 -42.34 -31.15
N GLU A 299 -25.80 -41.99 -32.38
CA GLU A 299 -25.24 -40.85 -33.10
C GLU A 299 -25.45 -39.54 -32.33
N THR A 300 -24.36 -38.87 -31.97
CA THR A 300 -24.43 -37.57 -31.28
C THR A 300 -24.80 -36.48 -32.29
N THR A 301 -26.10 -36.20 -32.42
CA THR A 301 -26.65 -35.18 -33.33
C THR A 301 -26.23 -33.75 -32.93
N THR A 302 -25.04 -33.32 -33.34
CA THR A 302 -24.58 -31.93 -33.22
C THR A 302 -24.35 -31.33 -34.60
N THR A 303 -25.41 -30.80 -35.22
CA THR A 303 -25.42 -30.35 -36.63
C THR A 303 -24.86 -28.94 -36.88
N ASN A 304 -24.57 -28.13 -35.83
CA ASN A 304 -24.06 -26.76 -35.99
C ASN A 304 -22.82 -26.50 -35.12
N ILE A 305 -21.65 -26.91 -35.62
CA ILE A 305 -20.36 -26.90 -34.90
C ILE A 305 -19.60 -25.57 -34.96
N PHE A 306 -19.87 -24.74 -35.97
CA PHE A 306 -19.16 -23.47 -36.18
C PHE A 306 -20.06 -22.26 -35.90
N GLY A 307 -19.55 -21.31 -35.14
CA GLY A 307 -20.10 -19.98 -34.96
C GLY A 307 -19.20 -18.93 -35.62
N GLN A 308 -19.68 -17.69 -35.60
CA GLN A 308 -18.96 -16.54 -36.14
C GLN A 308 -18.88 -15.45 -35.07
N LEU A 309 -17.70 -14.87 -34.87
CA LEU A 309 -17.47 -13.73 -34.00
C LEU A 309 -16.84 -12.59 -34.81
N GLU A 310 -17.52 -11.46 -34.91
CA GLU A 310 -17.02 -10.28 -35.61
C GLU A 310 -16.45 -9.25 -34.64
N VAL A 311 -15.25 -8.74 -34.95
CA VAL A 311 -14.61 -7.62 -34.26
C VAL A 311 -14.61 -6.43 -35.22
N SER A 312 -15.37 -5.38 -34.88
CA SER A 312 -15.45 -4.15 -35.67
C SER A 312 -14.50 -3.08 -35.16
N THR A 313 -13.95 -2.30 -36.08
CA THR A 313 -13.10 -1.14 -35.79
C THR A 313 -13.97 0.10 -35.65
N LYS A 314 -13.70 0.92 -34.63
CA LYS A 314 -14.42 2.15 -34.33
C LYS A 314 -13.47 3.35 -34.49
N GLY A 315 -14.02 4.47 -34.96
CA GLY A 315 -13.25 5.69 -35.14
C GLY A 315 -13.38 6.61 -33.93
N MET A 316 -12.26 7.20 -33.53
CA MET A 316 -12.19 8.27 -32.56
C MET A 316 -11.47 9.46 -33.17
N SER A 317 -11.99 10.66 -32.93
CA SER A 317 -11.43 11.90 -33.48
C SER A 317 -11.65 13.05 -32.51
N THR A 318 -10.66 13.95 -32.44
CA THR A 318 -10.74 15.20 -31.67
C THR A 318 -10.02 16.31 -32.44
N TYR A 319 -10.22 17.55 -32.02
CA TYR A 319 -9.53 18.70 -32.61
C TYR A 319 -9.12 19.70 -31.54
N VAL A 320 -7.98 20.38 -31.77
CA VAL A 320 -7.47 21.46 -30.92
C VAL A 320 -7.12 22.66 -31.80
N ASP A 321 -7.53 23.84 -31.37
CA ASP A 321 -7.26 25.09 -32.07
C ASP A 321 -6.10 25.85 -31.39
N ILE A 322 -5.06 26.18 -32.15
CA ILE A 322 -3.90 26.96 -31.67
C ILE A 322 -3.87 28.31 -32.40
N SER A 323 -3.51 29.38 -31.69
CA SER A 323 -3.29 30.70 -32.29
C SER A 323 -2.06 30.70 -33.20
N ASN A 324 -2.15 31.30 -34.38
CA ASN A 324 -1.02 31.40 -35.31
C ASN A 324 0.11 32.26 -34.75
N MET A 325 -0.20 33.23 -33.86
CA MET A 325 0.82 34.02 -33.17
C MET A 325 1.63 33.15 -32.21
N LEU A 326 0.96 32.30 -31.43
CA LEU A 326 1.64 31.36 -30.53
C LEU A 326 2.51 30.37 -31.30
N LEU A 327 2.03 29.89 -32.46
CA LEU A 327 2.80 28.98 -33.29
C LEU A 327 4.05 29.63 -33.92
N GLN A 328 4.01 30.95 -34.16
CA GLN A 328 5.15 31.72 -34.67
C GLN A 328 6.17 32.05 -33.56
N ASP A 329 5.67 32.37 -32.37
CA ASP A 329 6.51 32.77 -31.22
C ASP A 329 7.11 31.54 -30.49
N ALA A 330 6.40 30.41 -30.50
CA ALA A 330 6.79 29.18 -29.79
C ALA A 330 6.55 27.93 -30.68
N PRO A 331 7.51 27.55 -31.54
CA PRO A 331 7.36 26.38 -32.41
C PRO A 331 7.22 25.06 -31.63
N GLN A 332 7.67 25.00 -30.37
CA GLN A 332 7.52 23.84 -29.48
C GLN A 332 6.06 23.54 -29.12
N ALA A 333 5.15 24.53 -29.23
CA ALA A 333 3.74 24.36 -28.92
C ALA A 333 3.05 23.33 -29.83
N GLU A 334 3.51 23.16 -31.07
CA GLU A 334 2.97 22.12 -31.95
C GLU A 334 3.32 20.72 -31.46
N THR A 335 4.59 20.49 -31.08
CA THR A 335 5.04 19.20 -30.57
C THR A 335 4.28 18.82 -29.31
N GLU A 336 4.10 19.77 -28.39
CA GLU A 336 3.34 19.52 -27.16
C GLU A 336 1.88 19.16 -27.44
N VAL A 337 1.20 19.87 -28.35
CA VAL A 337 -0.18 19.53 -28.70
C VAL A 337 -0.30 18.15 -29.34
N ARG A 338 0.69 17.74 -30.15
CA ARG A 338 0.73 16.37 -30.71
C ARG A 338 0.90 15.32 -29.62
N GLU A 339 1.71 15.59 -28.60
CA GLU A 339 1.92 14.71 -27.46
C GLU A 339 0.66 14.61 -26.58
N CYS A 340 0.05 15.75 -26.19
CA CYS A 340 -1.20 15.77 -25.42
C CYS A 340 -2.34 15.03 -26.14
N LEU A 341 -2.47 15.23 -27.46
CA LEU A 341 -3.45 14.49 -28.26
C LEU A 341 -3.18 12.99 -28.20
N THR A 342 -1.90 12.59 -28.26
CA THR A 342 -1.52 11.18 -28.20
C THR A 342 -1.93 10.53 -26.88
N GLU A 343 -1.72 11.24 -25.77
CA GLU A 343 -2.10 10.81 -24.43
C GLU A 343 -3.61 10.67 -24.26
N ASP A 344 -4.42 11.64 -24.72
CA ASP A 344 -5.88 11.58 -24.61
C ASP A 344 -6.45 10.37 -25.37
N PHE A 345 -5.95 10.09 -26.58
CA PHE A 345 -6.34 8.89 -27.32
C PHE A 345 -5.96 7.60 -26.59
N ALA A 346 -4.77 7.53 -25.98
CA ALA A 346 -4.33 6.36 -25.22
C ALA A 346 -5.21 6.12 -23.99
N LYS A 347 -5.61 7.19 -23.28
CA LYS A 347 -6.53 7.12 -22.15
C LYS A 347 -7.92 6.64 -22.57
N LYS A 348 -8.51 7.25 -23.59
CA LYS A 348 -9.83 6.85 -24.12
C LYS A 348 -9.85 5.42 -24.64
N GLU A 349 -8.77 4.98 -25.29
CA GLU A 349 -8.61 3.60 -25.73
C GLU A 349 -8.60 2.63 -24.55
N THR A 350 -7.88 2.96 -23.48
CA THR A 350 -7.82 2.15 -22.24
C THR A 350 -9.17 2.03 -21.56
N THR A 351 -9.89 3.15 -21.38
CA THR A 351 -11.25 3.13 -20.84
C THR A 351 -12.18 2.27 -21.70
N ALA A 352 -12.09 2.38 -23.03
CA ALA A 352 -12.92 1.61 -23.94
C ALA A 352 -12.63 0.10 -23.90
N PHE A 353 -11.37 -0.32 -23.71
CA PHE A 353 -11.03 -1.73 -23.56
C PHE A 353 -11.49 -2.33 -22.23
N ALA A 354 -11.56 -1.54 -21.16
CA ALA A 354 -12.09 -1.99 -19.88
C ALA A 354 -13.62 -2.06 -19.88
N THR A 355 -14.30 -0.93 -20.13
CA THR A 355 -15.75 -0.76 -19.90
C THR A 355 -16.54 -0.35 -21.14
N GLY A 356 -15.94 -0.42 -22.34
CA GLY A 356 -16.58 -0.01 -23.58
C GLY A 356 -17.86 -0.80 -23.91
N ASN A 357 -18.84 -0.14 -24.54
CA ASN A 357 -20.17 -0.71 -24.77
C ASN A 357 -20.33 -1.43 -26.12
N GLY A 358 -19.31 -1.42 -26.99
CA GLY A 358 -19.35 -2.06 -28.30
C GLY A 358 -20.13 -1.32 -29.40
N ILE A 359 -20.86 -0.25 -29.08
CA ILE A 359 -21.71 0.47 -30.05
C ILE A 359 -20.88 1.49 -30.85
N ALA A 360 -20.51 2.60 -30.20
CA ALA A 360 -19.68 3.66 -30.77
C ALA A 360 -18.19 3.51 -30.43
N GLN A 361 -17.89 2.71 -29.41
CA GLN A 361 -16.55 2.40 -28.92
C GLN A 361 -16.32 0.88 -28.90
N PRO A 362 -15.07 0.40 -28.80
CA PRO A 362 -14.76 -1.01 -28.59
C PRO A 362 -15.61 -1.68 -27.50
N GLU A 363 -15.77 -3.00 -27.59
CA GLU A 363 -16.43 -3.77 -26.54
C GLU A 363 -15.40 -4.08 -25.44
N GLY A 364 -15.68 -3.61 -24.24
CA GLY A 364 -14.82 -3.81 -23.09
C GLY A 364 -14.90 -5.24 -22.55
N PHE A 365 -13.82 -5.72 -21.94
CA PHE A 365 -13.85 -7.05 -21.33
C PHE A 365 -14.81 -7.13 -20.14
N LEU A 366 -15.10 -6.02 -19.43
CA LEU A 366 -16.06 -5.97 -18.33
C LEU A 366 -17.53 -5.96 -18.78
N THR A 367 -17.84 -5.44 -19.97
CA THR A 367 -19.22 -5.37 -20.47
C THR A 367 -19.66 -6.65 -21.16
N ASN A 368 -18.71 -7.44 -21.68
CA ASN A 368 -19.02 -8.70 -22.36
C ASN A 368 -19.73 -9.70 -21.41
N THR A 369 -20.97 -10.07 -21.72
CA THR A 369 -21.81 -10.95 -20.88
C THR A 369 -21.41 -12.42 -20.94
N SER A 370 -20.61 -12.84 -21.93
CA SER A 370 -20.15 -14.22 -22.06
C SER A 370 -19.01 -14.56 -21.10
N VAL A 371 -18.33 -13.54 -20.56
CA VAL A 371 -17.32 -13.74 -19.52
C VAL A 371 -18.01 -14.06 -18.20
N ALA A 372 -17.68 -15.20 -17.62
CA ALA A 372 -18.28 -15.66 -16.39
C ALA A 372 -17.97 -14.72 -15.21
N THR A 373 -18.94 -14.54 -14.32
CA THR A 373 -18.79 -13.82 -13.06
C THR A 373 -18.62 -14.80 -11.90
N PHE A 374 -17.89 -14.39 -10.87
CA PHE A 374 -17.75 -15.08 -9.61
C PHE A 374 -18.19 -14.13 -8.50
N ALA A 375 -19.21 -14.52 -7.75
CA ALA A 375 -19.74 -13.67 -6.68
C ALA A 375 -18.78 -13.66 -5.48
N ASN A 376 -18.40 -12.47 -5.03
CA ASN A 376 -17.69 -12.29 -3.77
C ASN A 376 -18.58 -12.69 -2.57
N GLY A 377 -19.89 -12.46 -2.67
CA GLY A 377 -20.87 -12.84 -1.63
C GLY A 377 -21.00 -11.83 -0.50
N GLY A 378 -20.42 -10.64 -0.65
CA GLY A 378 -20.52 -9.50 0.27
C GLY A 378 -19.94 -8.22 -0.34
N ALA A 379 -20.20 -7.08 0.31
CA ALA A 379 -19.73 -5.76 -0.13
C ALA A 379 -18.25 -5.49 0.19
N VAL A 380 -17.65 -6.27 1.09
CA VAL A 380 -16.23 -6.18 1.46
C VAL A 380 -15.45 -7.30 0.79
N LEU A 381 -14.29 -6.96 0.24
CA LEU A 381 -13.40 -7.91 -0.42
C LEU A 381 -12.86 -8.92 0.60
N SER A 382 -12.95 -10.22 0.30
CA SER A 382 -12.48 -11.29 1.18
C SER A 382 -11.29 -12.03 0.56
N ALA A 383 -10.27 -12.31 1.37
CA ALA A 383 -9.08 -13.05 0.92
C ALA A 383 -9.42 -14.48 0.46
N ASP A 384 -10.27 -15.20 1.20
CA ASP A 384 -10.69 -16.56 0.84
C ASP A 384 -11.44 -16.59 -0.49
N LYS A 385 -12.21 -15.53 -0.76
CA LYS A 385 -12.95 -15.36 -2.02
C LYS A 385 -12.02 -15.05 -3.19
N LEU A 386 -10.95 -14.28 -2.98
CA LEU A 386 -9.91 -14.09 -4.01
C LEU A 386 -9.19 -15.38 -4.37
N ILE A 387 -8.86 -16.21 -3.37
CA ILE A 387 -8.25 -17.52 -3.60
C ILE A 387 -9.22 -18.41 -4.36
N SER A 388 -10.46 -18.53 -3.89
CA SER A 388 -11.51 -19.32 -4.55
C SER A 388 -11.77 -18.84 -5.98
N PHE A 389 -11.73 -17.53 -6.20
CA PHE A 389 -11.88 -16.92 -7.51
C PHE A 389 -10.77 -17.38 -8.48
N LEU A 390 -9.50 -17.34 -8.06
CA LEU A 390 -8.37 -17.82 -8.87
C LEU A 390 -8.51 -19.31 -9.22
N TYR A 391 -8.89 -20.12 -8.24
CA TYR A 391 -9.06 -21.57 -8.43
C TYR A 391 -10.32 -21.95 -9.21
N SER A 392 -11.26 -21.02 -9.38
CA SER A 392 -12.48 -21.24 -10.16
C SER A 392 -12.29 -21.14 -11.68
N ILE A 393 -11.09 -20.79 -12.13
CA ILE A 393 -10.69 -20.73 -13.54
C ILE A 393 -9.94 -22.02 -13.91
N THR A 394 -10.13 -22.50 -15.14
CA THR A 394 -9.47 -23.71 -15.65
C THR A 394 -7.94 -23.60 -15.51
N PRO A 395 -7.23 -24.64 -15.03
CA PRO A 395 -5.79 -24.59 -14.77
C PRO A 395 -4.93 -24.07 -15.93
N THR A 396 -5.28 -24.43 -17.17
CA THR A 396 -4.57 -23.98 -18.38
C THR A 396 -4.56 -22.46 -18.53
N TYR A 397 -5.71 -21.80 -18.31
CA TYR A 397 -5.82 -20.35 -18.39
C TYR A 397 -5.32 -19.66 -17.12
N ARG A 398 -5.41 -20.36 -15.98
CA ARG A 398 -4.91 -19.86 -14.69
C ARG A 398 -3.40 -19.62 -14.70
N ASN A 399 -2.62 -20.43 -15.39
CA ASN A 399 -1.15 -20.30 -15.35
C ASN A 399 -0.60 -19.12 -16.15
N ALA A 400 -1.29 -18.69 -17.21
CA ALA A 400 -0.89 -17.57 -18.07
C ALA A 400 -1.66 -16.27 -17.76
N GLY A 401 -2.48 -16.27 -16.71
CA GLY A 401 -3.35 -15.14 -16.38
C GLY A 401 -2.66 -14.03 -15.60
N ALA A 402 -3.19 -12.82 -15.74
CA ALA A 402 -2.82 -11.64 -14.96
C ALA A 402 -4.03 -11.08 -14.21
N TRP A 403 -3.78 -10.46 -13.07
CA TRP A 403 -4.77 -9.67 -12.34
C TRP A 403 -4.87 -8.28 -12.95
N VAL A 404 -6.08 -7.81 -13.24
CA VAL A 404 -6.33 -6.42 -13.64
C VAL A 404 -7.34 -5.79 -12.68
N MET A 405 -6.93 -4.67 -12.10
CA MET A 405 -7.71 -3.86 -11.14
C MET A 405 -7.15 -2.43 -11.13
N ASN A 406 -7.83 -1.49 -10.47
CA ASN A 406 -7.30 -0.14 -10.25
C ASN A 406 -6.47 -0.07 -8.95
N GLY A 407 -5.66 0.98 -8.81
CA GLY A 407 -4.77 1.17 -7.66
C GLY A 407 -5.51 1.29 -6.31
N THR A 408 -6.73 1.83 -6.29
CA THR A 408 -7.58 1.89 -5.09
C THR A 408 -8.04 0.50 -4.64
N THR A 409 -8.49 -0.35 -5.58
CA THR A 409 -8.82 -1.75 -5.30
C THR A 409 -7.58 -2.54 -4.89
N LEU A 410 -6.43 -2.28 -5.51
CA LEU A 410 -5.16 -2.89 -5.11
C LEU A 410 -4.78 -2.50 -3.67
N GLY A 411 -4.99 -1.23 -3.30
CA GLY A 411 -4.84 -0.76 -1.93
C GLY A 411 -5.73 -1.52 -0.94
N LEU A 412 -6.98 -1.81 -1.31
CA LEU A 412 -7.90 -2.63 -0.49
C LEU A 412 -7.43 -4.08 -0.39
N VAL A 413 -6.96 -4.68 -1.49
CA VAL A 413 -6.36 -6.03 -1.49
C VAL A 413 -5.15 -6.09 -0.57
N ARG A 414 -4.31 -5.04 -0.58
CA ARG A 414 -3.16 -4.92 0.32
C ARG A 414 -3.57 -4.74 1.78
N GLN A 415 -4.70 -4.09 2.05
CA GLN A 415 -5.22 -3.91 3.40
C GLN A 415 -5.89 -5.16 3.98
N LEU A 416 -6.01 -6.25 3.21
CA LEU A 416 -6.54 -7.52 3.72
C LEU A 416 -5.64 -8.07 4.83
N LYS A 417 -6.27 -8.35 5.97
CA LYS A 417 -5.59 -8.83 7.18
C LYS A 417 -6.13 -10.19 7.60
N ASP A 418 -5.28 -10.96 8.29
CA ASP A 418 -5.73 -12.10 9.07
C ASP A 418 -6.46 -11.65 10.35
N THR A 419 -6.99 -12.61 11.11
CA THR A 419 -7.65 -12.35 12.41
C THR A 419 -6.71 -11.79 13.47
N THR A 420 -5.39 -11.77 13.21
CA THR A 420 -4.33 -11.24 14.08
C THR A 420 -3.86 -9.85 13.61
N ASN A 421 -4.56 -9.22 12.66
CA ASN A 421 -4.23 -7.93 12.05
C ASN A 421 -2.96 -7.88 11.19
N ASN A 422 -2.39 -9.02 10.80
CA ASN A 422 -1.26 -9.07 9.88
C ASN A 422 -1.74 -8.96 8.45
N TYR A 423 -1.03 -8.17 7.63
CA TYR A 423 -1.31 -8.10 6.19
C TYR A 423 -1.04 -9.44 5.51
N LEU A 424 -2.02 -9.95 4.77
CA LEU A 424 -1.93 -11.24 4.08
C LEU A 424 -1.01 -11.19 2.85
N TRP A 425 -0.86 -10.02 2.27
CA TRP A 425 -0.03 -9.79 1.10
C TRP A 425 0.87 -8.58 1.33
N GLN A 426 2.16 -8.76 1.09
CA GLN A 426 3.17 -7.71 1.13
C GLN A 426 3.97 -7.79 -0.16
N PRO A 427 4.13 -6.67 -0.91
CA PRO A 427 5.03 -6.65 -2.04
C PRO A 427 6.47 -6.87 -1.56
N SER A 428 7.31 -7.46 -2.39
CA SER A 428 8.72 -7.65 -2.06
C SER A 428 9.39 -6.30 -1.86
N LEU A 429 10.14 -6.10 -0.76
CA LEU A 429 10.94 -4.89 -0.53
C LEU A 429 12.14 -4.75 -1.49
N GLN A 430 12.41 -5.76 -2.32
CA GLN A 430 13.51 -5.75 -3.28
C GLN A 430 13.09 -5.01 -4.55
N ALA A 431 13.81 -3.93 -4.87
CA ALA A 431 13.56 -3.15 -6.07
C ALA A 431 13.67 -4.00 -7.35
N GLY A 432 12.68 -3.89 -8.24
CA GLY A 432 12.72 -4.47 -9.59
C GLY A 432 11.93 -5.76 -9.81
N GLN A 433 11.29 -6.35 -8.79
CA GLN A 433 10.34 -7.45 -8.99
C GLN A 433 8.92 -6.91 -9.17
N PRO A 434 8.22 -7.27 -10.27
CA PRO A 434 6.81 -6.91 -10.44
C PRO A 434 5.96 -7.45 -9.29
N GLU A 435 4.98 -6.67 -8.85
CA GLU A 435 4.05 -7.10 -7.80
C GLU A 435 3.26 -8.34 -8.26
N THR A 436 3.26 -9.38 -7.42
CA THR A 436 2.51 -10.61 -7.70
C THR A 436 1.50 -10.88 -6.61
N LEU A 437 0.25 -11.15 -7.01
CA LEU A 437 -0.82 -11.59 -6.12
C LEU A 437 -1.07 -13.08 -6.37
N LEU A 438 -0.94 -13.90 -5.33
CA LEU A 438 -1.08 -15.37 -5.41
C LEU A 438 -0.15 -16.00 -6.49
N GLY A 439 1.07 -15.45 -6.66
CA GLY A 439 2.05 -15.93 -7.63
C GLY A 439 1.72 -15.61 -9.08
N ARG A 440 0.90 -14.58 -9.33
CA ARG A 440 0.49 -14.12 -10.66
C ARG A 440 0.69 -12.60 -10.78
N PRO A 441 1.07 -12.08 -11.97
CA PRO A 441 1.36 -10.67 -12.14
C PRO A 441 0.10 -9.82 -11.97
N ILE A 442 0.28 -8.60 -11.46
CA ILE A 442 -0.75 -7.57 -11.34
C ILE A 442 -0.47 -6.50 -12.40
N VAL A 443 -1.52 -6.06 -13.09
CA VAL A 443 -1.48 -4.92 -14.00
C VAL A 443 -2.53 -3.92 -13.54
N GLU A 444 -2.05 -2.74 -13.18
CA GLU A 444 -2.90 -1.65 -12.73
C GLU A 444 -3.51 -0.95 -13.94
N VAL A 445 -4.82 -0.73 -13.89
CA VAL A 445 -5.55 0.01 -14.90
C VAL A 445 -6.44 1.01 -14.19
N ILE A 446 -6.14 2.29 -14.37
CA ILE A 446 -6.87 3.38 -13.68
C ILE A 446 -8.37 3.41 -14.01
N ASP A 447 -8.75 2.98 -15.21
CA ASP A 447 -10.15 2.98 -15.69
C ASP A 447 -10.98 1.78 -15.21
N MET A 448 -10.42 0.88 -14.40
CA MET A 448 -11.19 -0.20 -13.78
C MET A 448 -12.12 0.37 -12.69
N PRO A 449 -13.34 -0.15 -12.53
CA PRO A 449 -14.27 0.35 -11.53
C PRO A 449 -13.76 0.05 -10.12
N ASP A 450 -14.07 0.95 -9.19
CA ASP A 450 -13.82 0.74 -7.76
C ASP A 450 -14.71 -0.36 -7.18
N VAL A 451 -14.34 -0.83 -5.99
CA VAL A 451 -15.15 -1.74 -5.19
C VAL A 451 -16.45 -1.05 -4.78
N ALA A 452 -17.56 -1.44 -5.39
CA ALA A 452 -18.91 -0.97 -5.09
C ALA A 452 -19.94 -2.09 -5.28
N ALA A 453 -21.16 -1.94 -4.75
CA ALA A 453 -22.23 -2.92 -4.94
C ALA A 453 -22.52 -3.17 -6.43
N ALA A 454 -22.67 -4.44 -6.81
CA ALA A 454 -22.85 -4.89 -8.20
C ALA A 454 -21.71 -4.50 -9.19
N ALA A 455 -20.60 -3.93 -8.72
CA ALA A 455 -19.46 -3.62 -9.55
C ALA A 455 -18.59 -4.85 -9.79
N THR A 456 -17.77 -4.79 -10.85
CA THR A 456 -16.77 -5.82 -11.18
C THR A 456 -15.36 -5.24 -11.13
N PRO A 457 -14.83 -4.95 -9.93
CA PRO A 457 -13.58 -4.21 -9.75
C PRO A 457 -12.33 -5.02 -10.14
N ILE A 458 -12.43 -6.34 -10.12
CA ILE A 458 -11.30 -7.24 -10.42
C ILE A 458 -11.69 -8.18 -11.55
N ILE A 459 -10.80 -8.30 -12.53
CA ILE A 459 -10.86 -9.36 -13.54
C ILE A 459 -9.54 -10.14 -13.48
N TYR A 460 -9.63 -11.45 -13.67
CA TYR A 460 -8.48 -12.31 -13.83
C TYR A 460 -8.63 -13.13 -15.10
N GLY A 461 -7.55 -13.25 -15.87
CA GLY A 461 -7.54 -14.10 -17.03
C GLY A 461 -6.32 -13.95 -17.90
N ASP A 462 -6.24 -14.81 -18.91
CA ASP A 462 -5.26 -14.69 -19.98
C ASP A 462 -5.78 -13.72 -21.06
N PHE A 463 -5.19 -12.52 -21.07
CA PHE A 463 -5.56 -11.42 -21.96
C PHE A 463 -5.24 -11.64 -23.43
N SER A 464 -4.50 -12.70 -23.80
CA SER A 464 -4.43 -13.13 -25.20
C SER A 464 -5.81 -13.48 -25.79
N GLY A 465 -6.80 -13.76 -24.92
CA GLY A 465 -8.21 -13.93 -25.28
C GLY A 465 -8.95 -12.64 -25.65
N TYR A 466 -8.32 -11.46 -25.51
CA TYR A 466 -8.84 -10.16 -25.96
C TYR A 466 -8.09 -9.73 -27.22
N ARG A 467 -8.82 -9.37 -28.28
CA ARG A 467 -8.24 -8.94 -29.55
C ARG A 467 -8.36 -7.43 -29.70
N ILE A 468 -7.24 -6.79 -29.93
CA ILE A 468 -7.15 -5.40 -30.37
C ILE A 468 -6.88 -5.39 -31.88
N LEU A 469 -7.67 -4.60 -32.61
CA LEU A 469 -7.52 -4.39 -34.04
C LEU A 469 -7.14 -2.94 -34.33
N ASP A 470 -5.94 -2.73 -34.85
CA ASP A 470 -5.49 -1.42 -35.29
C ASP A 470 -5.73 -1.28 -36.79
N ARG A 471 -6.54 -0.28 -37.18
CA ARG A 471 -6.83 -0.01 -38.59
C ARG A 471 -6.16 1.22 -39.14
N LEU A 472 -6.29 2.31 -38.41
CA LEU A 472 -5.60 3.55 -38.72
C LEU A 472 -4.77 3.88 -37.50
N ALA A 473 -3.46 3.97 -37.68
CA ALA A 473 -2.60 4.62 -36.70
C ALA A 473 -3.07 6.06 -36.46
N MET A 474 -2.56 6.69 -35.40
CA MET A 474 -2.90 8.09 -35.13
C MET A 474 -2.49 8.95 -36.32
N SER A 475 -3.46 9.65 -36.88
CA SER A 475 -3.27 10.63 -37.96
C SER A 475 -3.57 12.01 -37.40
N ILE A 476 -2.66 12.96 -37.61
CA ILE A 476 -2.84 14.35 -37.22
C ILE A 476 -2.77 15.19 -38.50
N LEU A 477 -3.90 15.78 -38.87
CA LEU A 477 -4.05 16.71 -39.98
C LEU A 477 -4.00 18.13 -39.43
N VAL A 478 -3.08 18.93 -39.96
CA VAL A 478 -3.00 20.37 -39.65
C VAL A 478 -3.84 21.13 -40.67
N ASP A 479 -4.89 21.80 -40.21
CA ASP A 479 -5.80 22.60 -41.04
C ASP A 479 -5.63 24.09 -40.72
N PRO A 480 -4.89 24.84 -41.57
CA PRO A 480 -4.74 26.28 -41.44
C PRO A 480 -5.91 27.07 -42.04
N TYR A 481 -6.85 26.42 -42.73
CA TYR A 481 -7.84 27.09 -43.57
C TYR A 481 -9.18 27.30 -42.85
N SER A 482 -9.68 26.30 -42.11
CA SER A 482 -11.02 26.37 -41.50
C SER A 482 -11.18 27.47 -40.45
N GLN A 483 -10.08 27.91 -39.81
CA GLN A 483 -10.06 28.96 -38.78
C GLN A 483 -9.17 30.15 -39.17
N ALA A 484 -8.88 30.31 -40.47
CA ALA A 484 -8.02 31.39 -40.97
C ALA A 484 -8.55 32.78 -40.60
N THR A 485 -9.87 32.99 -40.62
CA THR A 485 -10.53 34.26 -40.24
C THR A 485 -10.23 34.66 -38.80
N PHE A 486 -10.11 33.68 -37.90
CA PHE A 486 -9.80 33.90 -36.48
C PHE A 486 -8.29 33.82 -36.18
N LYS A 487 -7.44 33.73 -37.21
CA LYS A 487 -5.97 33.57 -37.10
C LYS A 487 -5.56 32.38 -36.22
N ARG A 488 -6.27 31.26 -36.35
CA ARG A 488 -5.97 30.00 -35.64
C ARG A 488 -5.73 28.87 -36.64
N THR A 489 -4.89 27.93 -36.27
CA THR A 489 -4.65 26.67 -36.98
C THR A 489 -5.26 25.54 -36.17
N ARG A 490 -6.05 24.67 -36.83
CA ARG A 490 -6.74 23.55 -36.21
C ARG A 490 -5.97 22.25 -36.42
N PHE A 491 -5.71 21.52 -35.36
CA PHE A 491 -5.12 20.18 -35.41
C PHE A 491 -6.24 19.16 -35.29
N HIS A 492 -6.54 18.45 -36.37
CA HIS A 492 -7.48 17.34 -36.39
C HIS A 492 -6.74 16.04 -36.15
N ALA A 493 -7.03 15.35 -35.06
CA ALA A 493 -6.47 14.04 -34.79
C ALA A 493 -7.53 12.95 -34.91
N GLY A 494 -7.18 11.84 -35.55
CA GLY A 494 -8.07 10.71 -35.77
C GLY A 494 -7.33 9.38 -35.70
N ARG A 495 -7.99 8.39 -35.07
CA ARG A 495 -7.50 7.01 -34.93
C ARG A 495 -8.65 6.04 -35.08
N ARG A 496 -8.37 4.83 -35.60
CA ARG A 496 -9.38 3.78 -35.72
C ARG A 496 -8.89 2.49 -35.07
N VAL A 497 -9.59 2.07 -34.03
CA VAL A 497 -9.24 0.91 -33.21
C VAL A 497 -10.49 0.08 -32.91
N GLY A 498 -10.34 -1.24 -32.89
CA GLY A 498 -11.35 -2.20 -32.47
C GLY A 498 -10.86 -3.01 -31.28
N GLY A 499 -11.78 -3.51 -30.48
CA GLY A 499 -11.48 -4.32 -29.30
C GLY A 499 -12.66 -5.22 -28.98
N LYS A 500 -12.41 -6.52 -28.76
CA LYS A 500 -13.44 -7.50 -28.34
C LYS A 500 -12.82 -8.75 -27.71
N VAL A 501 -13.57 -9.37 -26.81
CA VAL A 501 -13.26 -10.69 -26.24
C VAL A 501 -13.50 -11.78 -27.27
N ILE A 502 -12.44 -12.54 -27.62
CA ILE A 502 -12.52 -13.67 -28.57
C ILE A 502 -12.82 -14.98 -27.84
N MET A 503 -12.21 -15.17 -26.68
CA MET A 503 -12.29 -16.39 -25.89
C MET A 503 -12.73 -16.06 -24.46
N PRO A 504 -14.05 -16.02 -24.20
CA PRO A 504 -14.56 -15.60 -22.88
C PRO A 504 -14.16 -16.56 -21.75
N ALA A 505 -13.93 -17.84 -22.04
CA ALA A 505 -13.51 -18.84 -21.06
C ALA A 505 -12.13 -18.58 -20.44
N LYS A 506 -11.30 -17.72 -21.07
CA LYS A 506 -9.99 -17.30 -20.54
C LYS A 506 -10.09 -16.29 -19.40
N PHE A 507 -11.27 -15.70 -19.21
CA PHE A 507 -11.51 -14.62 -18.26
C PHE A 507 -12.53 -15.00 -17.22
N LYS A 508 -12.42 -14.37 -16.06
CA LYS A 508 -13.48 -14.36 -15.06
C LYS A 508 -13.49 -13.04 -14.33
N LYS A 509 -14.68 -12.54 -14.01
CA LYS A 509 -14.90 -11.28 -13.30
C LYS A 509 -15.26 -11.56 -11.85
N LEU A 510 -14.69 -10.81 -10.92
CA LEU A 510 -15.15 -10.81 -9.54
C LEU A 510 -16.32 -9.83 -9.43
N LEU A 511 -17.50 -10.33 -9.09
CA LEU A 511 -18.71 -9.52 -8.89
C LEU A 511 -18.89 -9.24 -7.40
N MET A 512 -18.97 -7.97 -7.04
CA MET A 512 -19.34 -7.53 -5.70
C MET A 512 -20.84 -7.68 -5.49
N SER A 513 -21.25 -8.11 -4.29
CA SER A 513 -22.66 -8.33 -3.93
C SER A 513 -23.29 -7.09 -3.32
#